data_AF-A0A7C2RCE7-F1
#
_entry.id   AF-A0A7C2RCE7-F1
#
_cell.length_a   1.000
_cell.length_b   1.000
_cell.length_c   1.000
_cell.angle_alpha   90.00
_cell.angle_beta   90.00
_cell.angle_gamma   90.00
#
_symmetry.space_group_name_H-M   'P 1'
#
loop_
_entity.id
_entity.type
_entity.pdbx_description
1 polymer ?
#
loop_
_entity_poly.entity_id
_entity_poly.type
_entity_poly.pdbx_seq_one_letter_code
_entity_poly.pdbx_strand_id
1 'polypeptide(L)'
;MKRLATAFVALAVLAAPAAVAQGKMDCGKAYKGFWEKLDREKYAKISAEQLAGISRLALRAYDACQAGDELDAKALFDKLEKMRF
;
A
#
# COMPACT_ATOMS: atom_id res chain seq x y z
N MET A 1 55.26 -7.47 6.10
CA MET A 1 54.32 -6.33 5.96
C MET A 1 54.08 -6.05 4.49
N LYS A 2 52.85 -5.68 4.08
CA LYS A 2 52.36 -5.36 2.71
C LYS A 2 51.71 -6.48 1.87
N ARG A 3 50.72 -7.22 2.37
CA ARG A 3 49.75 -7.96 1.50
C ARG A 3 48.38 -8.14 2.15
N LEU A 4 47.75 -7.07 2.62
CA LEU A 4 46.37 -7.10 3.11
C LEU A 4 45.70 -5.76 2.80
N ALA A 5 45.48 -5.44 1.53
CA ALA A 5 44.83 -4.19 1.14
C ALA A 5 44.13 -4.33 -0.22
N THR A 6 43.21 -5.27 -0.37
CA THR A 6 42.41 -5.39 -1.61
C THR A 6 41.20 -6.30 -1.41
N ALA A 7 40.22 -5.90 -0.56
CA ALA A 7 38.93 -6.62 -0.50
C ALA A 7 37.80 -5.84 0.20
N PHE A 8 37.60 -4.54 -0.07
CA PHE A 8 36.48 -3.82 0.59
C PHE A 8 35.79 -2.76 -0.30
N VAL A 9 35.61 -3.03 -1.60
CA VAL A 9 34.84 -2.11 -2.47
C VAL A 9 33.85 -2.87 -3.36
N ALA A 10 33.01 -3.73 -2.78
CA ALA A 10 31.92 -4.36 -3.51
C ALA A 10 30.55 -4.35 -2.79
N LEU A 11 30.45 -3.81 -1.57
CA LEU A 11 29.22 -3.83 -0.78
C LEU A 11 28.45 -2.49 -0.73
N ALA A 12 28.86 -1.47 -1.49
CA ALA A 12 28.17 -0.18 -1.47
C ALA A 12 26.94 -0.09 -2.40
N VAL A 13 26.75 -1.07 -3.30
CA VAL A 13 25.66 -1.02 -4.30
C VAL A 13 24.35 -1.64 -3.79
N LEU A 14 24.38 -2.41 -2.70
CA LEU A 14 23.18 -3.03 -2.10
C LEU A 14 22.51 -2.15 -1.02
N ALA A 15 23.11 -1.01 -0.67
CA ALA A 15 22.59 -0.08 0.34
C ALA A 15 21.85 1.12 -0.26
N ALA A 16 21.72 1.18 -1.59
CA ALA A 16 20.74 2.07 -2.19
C ALA A 16 19.36 1.41 -1.98
N PRO A 17 18.46 1.98 -1.17
CA PRO A 17 17.08 1.57 -1.27
C PRO A 17 16.73 1.78 -2.74
N ALA A 18 16.23 0.73 -3.40
CA ALA A 18 15.60 0.85 -4.69
C ALA A 18 14.38 1.75 -4.49
N ALA A 19 14.60 3.06 -4.42
CA ALA A 19 13.59 4.07 -4.48
C ALA A 19 13.13 4.04 -5.94
N VAL A 20 12.26 3.08 -6.21
CA VAL A 20 11.44 3.03 -7.39
C VAL A 20 10.68 4.36 -7.43
N ALA A 21 11.20 5.29 -8.22
CA ALA A 21 10.59 6.58 -8.48
C ALA A 21 9.41 6.39 -9.47
N GLN A 22 8.52 5.43 -9.18
CA GLN A 22 7.16 5.48 -9.67
C GLN A 22 6.41 6.42 -8.72
N GLY A 23 5.70 7.40 -9.27
CA GLY A 23 5.17 8.52 -8.49
C GLY A 23 4.40 8.03 -7.26
N LYS A 24 4.85 8.46 -6.08
CA LYS A 24 4.33 8.00 -4.79
C LYS A 24 2.81 8.02 -4.81
N MET A 25 2.18 6.86 -4.59
CA MET A 25 0.73 6.77 -4.46
C MET A 25 0.27 7.68 -3.32
N ASP A 26 -0.71 8.55 -3.57
CA ASP A 26 -1.32 9.35 -2.51
C ASP A 26 -2.27 8.47 -1.70
N CYS A 27 -1.72 7.80 -0.69
CA CYS A 27 -2.42 6.85 0.17
C CYS A 27 -3.63 7.48 0.85
N GLY A 28 -3.50 8.73 1.31
CA GLY A 28 -4.57 9.45 1.99
C GLY A 28 -5.73 9.75 1.04
N LYS A 29 -5.43 10.23 -0.17
CA LYS A 29 -6.45 10.47 -1.20
C LYS A 29 -7.13 9.18 -1.65
N ALA A 30 -6.38 8.08 -1.82
CA ALA A 30 -6.96 6.79 -2.21
C ALA A 30 -7.90 6.24 -1.12
N TYR A 31 -7.45 6.22 0.14
CA TYR A 31 -8.24 5.76 1.27
C TYR A 31 -9.51 6.61 1.48
N LYS A 32 -9.37 7.94 1.49
CA LYS A 32 -10.51 8.85 1.63
C LYS A 32 -11.48 8.72 0.46
N GLY A 33 -10.96 8.66 -0.76
CA GLY A 33 -11.77 8.51 -1.97
C GLY A 33 -12.55 7.21 -2.01
N PHE A 34 -12.02 6.11 -1.45
CA PHE A 34 -12.77 4.87 -1.30
C PHE A 34 -14.03 5.07 -0.42
N TRP A 35 -13.88 5.67 0.76
CA TRP A 35 -15.00 5.88 1.67
C TRP A 35 -16.01 6.92 1.16
N GLU A 36 -15.55 7.94 0.44
CA GLU A 36 -16.43 8.95 -0.17
C GLU A 36 -17.31 8.37 -1.28
N LYS A 37 -16.83 7.35 -2.01
CA LYS A 37 -17.63 6.63 -3.02
C LYS A 37 -18.71 5.75 -2.40
N LEU A 38 -18.55 5.40 -1.13
CA LEU A 38 -19.50 4.58 -0.38
C LEU A 38 -20.63 5.49 0.11
N ASP A 39 -21.62 5.69 -0.76
CA ASP A 39 -22.77 6.53 -0.43
C ASP A 39 -23.53 6.02 0.81
N ARG A 40 -24.28 6.91 1.45
CA ARG A 40 -25.02 6.61 2.68
C ARG A 40 -26.05 5.49 2.51
N GLU A 41 -26.64 5.35 1.31
CA GLU A 41 -27.63 4.31 1.02
C GLU A 41 -26.99 2.92 0.89
N LYS A 42 -25.80 2.82 0.30
CA LYS A 42 -24.99 1.60 0.26
C LYS A 42 -24.51 1.24 1.66
N TYR A 43 -24.03 2.23 2.42
CA TYR A 43 -23.63 2.03 3.80
C TYR A 43 -24.73 1.40 4.65
N ALA A 44 -25.99 1.83 4.46
CA ALA A 44 -27.15 1.31 5.19
C ALA A 44 -27.52 -0.14 4.84
N LYS A 45 -27.09 -0.64 3.67
CA LYS A 45 -27.37 -2.02 3.20
C LYS A 45 -26.29 -3.02 3.60
N ILE A 46 -25.13 -2.55 4.07
CA ILE A 46 -24.02 -3.40 4.47
C ILE A 46 -24.24 -3.87 5.92
N SER A 47 -24.19 -5.19 6.13
CA SER A 47 -24.22 -5.74 7.49
C SER A 47 -22.98 -5.31 8.29
N ALA A 48 -23.10 -5.23 9.62
CA ALA A 48 -21.98 -4.83 10.49
C ALA A 48 -20.72 -5.70 10.27
N GLU A 49 -20.91 -7.00 10.03
CA GLU A 49 -19.81 -7.93 9.76
C GLU A 49 -19.13 -7.65 8.42
N GLN A 50 -19.91 -7.44 7.36
CA GLN A 50 -19.35 -7.06 6.06
C GLN A 50 -18.61 -5.72 6.13
N LEU A 51 -19.18 -4.73 6.83
CA LEU A 51 -18.52 -3.44 7.02
C LEU A 51 -17.18 -3.61 7.74
N ALA A 52 -17.12 -4.44 8.79
CA ALA A 52 -15.87 -4.73 9.48
C ALA A 52 -14.85 -5.40 8.56
N GLY A 53 -15.28 -6.29 7.67
CA GLY A 53 -14.41 -6.89 6.64
C GLY A 53 -13.85 -5.85 5.67
N ILE A 54 -14.71 -4.98 5.15
CA ILE A 54 -14.34 -3.88 4.23
C ILE A 54 -13.37 -2.93 4.91
N SER A 55 -13.66 -2.50 6.13
CA SER A 55 -12.81 -1.59 6.91
C SER A 55 -11.41 -2.17 7.12
N ARG A 56 -11.30 -3.45 7.47
CA ARG A 56 -9.99 -4.11 7.63
C ARG A 56 -9.20 -4.18 6.33
N LEU A 57 -9.88 -4.44 5.22
CA LEU A 57 -9.24 -4.50 3.90
C LEU A 57 -8.78 -3.11 3.43
N ALA A 58 -9.59 -2.07 3.64
CA ALA A 58 -9.23 -0.69 3.35
C ALA A 58 -8.04 -0.21 4.19
N LEU A 59 -8.01 -0.55 5.48
CA LEU A 59 -6.87 -0.27 6.36
C LEU A 59 -5.61 -0.99 5.88
N ARG A 60 -5.71 -2.27 5.53
CA ARG A 60 -4.56 -3.02 4.98
C ARG A 60 -4.00 -2.39 3.71
N ALA A 61 -4.87 -1.94 2.79
CA ALA A 61 -4.46 -1.26 1.57
C ALA A 61 -3.72 0.05 1.87
N TYR A 62 -4.23 0.81 2.85
CA TYR A 62 -3.61 2.05 3.30
C TYR A 62 -2.25 1.81 3.97
N ASP A 63 -2.13 0.78 4.82
CA ASP A 63 -0.90 0.42 5.50
C ASP A 63 0.18 -0.06 4.52
N ALA A 64 -0.18 -0.90 3.55
CA ALA A 64 0.71 -1.32 2.46
C ALA A 64 1.23 -0.11 1.68
N CYS A 65 0.34 0.83 1.34
CA CYS A 65 0.70 2.07 0.67
C CYS A 65 1.67 2.91 1.50
N GLN A 66 1.40 3.10 2.80
CA GLN A 66 2.28 3.85 3.70
C GLN A 66 3.65 3.18 3.89
N ALA A 67 3.70 1.84 3.83
CA ALA A 67 4.94 1.07 3.86
C ALA A 67 5.74 1.14 2.54
N GLY A 68 5.20 1.75 1.49
CA GLY A 68 5.80 1.83 0.17
C GLY A 68 5.54 0.62 -0.72
N ASP A 69 4.68 -0.31 -0.30
CA ASP A 69 4.21 -1.43 -1.13
C ASP A 69 3.03 -1.00 -2.00
N GLU A 70 3.33 -0.23 -3.04
CA GLU A 70 2.32 0.35 -3.92
C GLU A 70 1.59 -0.70 -4.77
N LEU A 71 2.26 -1.81 -5.09
CA LEU A 71 1.66 -2.89 -5.88
C LEU A 71 0.59 -3.62 -5.08
N ASP A 72 0.87 -3.98 -3.81
CA ASP A 72 -0.14 -4.58 -2.94
C ASP A 72 -1.26 -3.59 -2.63
N ALA A 73 -0.91 -2.33 -2.32
CA ALA A 73 -1.91 -1.28 -2.09
C ALA A 73 -2.87 -1.13 -3.26
N LYS A 74 -2.36 -1.02 -4.49
CA LYS A 74 -3.18 -0.91 -5.70
C LYS A 74 -4.09 -2.11 -5.88
N ALA A 75 -3.57 -3.33 -5.71
CA ALA A 75 -4.36 -4.54 -5.83
C ALA A 75 -5.50 -4.60 -4.80
N LEU A 76 -5.23 -4.18 -3.56
CA LEU A 76 -6.22 -4.15 -2.49
C LEU A 76 -7.29 -3.07 -2.71
N PHE A 77 -6.91 -1.86 -3.13
CA PHE A 77 -7.87 -0.81 -3.49
C PHE A 77 -8.72 -1.20 -4.72
N ASP A 78 -8.12 -1.78 -5.76
CA ASP A 78 -8.87 -2.29 -6.91
C ASP A 78 -9.87 -3.39 -6.51
N LYS A 79 -9.52 -4.23 -5.53
CA LYS A 79 -10.43 -5.24 -4.98
C LYS A 79 -11.60 -4.60 -4.22
N LEU A 80 -11.33 -3.55 -3.45
CA LEU A 80 -12.33 -2.76 -2.74
C LEU A 80 -13.34 -2.10 -3.70
N GLU A 81 -12.87 -1.55 -4.82
CA GLU A 81 -13.73 -0.93 -5.84
C GLU A 81 -14.61 -1.94 -6.59
N LYS A 82 -14.14 -3.19 -6.72
CA LYS A 82 -14.88 -4.27 -7.39
C LYS A 82 -15.90 -4.95 -6.48
N MET A 83 -15.84 -4.76 -5.17
CA MET A 83 -16.87 -5.28 -4.28
C MET A 83 -18.19 -4.56 -4.54
N ARG A 84 -19.22 -5.35 -4.85
CA ARG A 84 -20.59 -4.86 -4.95
C ARG A 84 -21.23 -4.95 -3.58
N PHE A 85 -21.73 -3.81 -3.10
CA PHE A 85 -22.41 -3.66 -1.81
C PHE A 85 -23.89 -3.36 -2.03
#